data_AF-A0A0H5QKR4-F1
#
_entry.id   AF-A0A0H5QKR4-F1
#
_cell.length_a   1.000
_cell.length_b   1.000
_cell.length_c   1.000
_cell.angle_alpha   90.00
_cell.angle_beta   90.00
_cell.angle_gamma   90.00
#
_symmetry.space_group_name_H-M   'P 1'
#
loop_
_entity.id
_entity.type
_entity.pdbx_description
1 polymer ?
#
loop_
_entity_poly.entity_id
_entity_poly.type
_entity_poly.pdbx_seq_one_letter_code
_entity_poly.pdbx_strand_id
1 'polypeptide(L)'
;MGAMFRAGEPVIHDWVEYLRSLPSDYIEQEQGVIATANTLVSDDGAVPEIHHGATVVERKSRFVAHVARVANLEQVDRVLRQLKSDAKIAQATHNIMAYRVGGHENRDDDGEGAAGDTLLYLLQRMGITNTVVVVSRWFGGVKLGPDRFRIIAKVAKDLLDALNWQSSSAPLT
;
A
#
# COMPACT_ATOMS: atom_id res chain seq x y z
N MET A 1 11.84 22.96 -21.03
CA MET A 1 11.69 23.97 -19.96
C MET A 1 11.31 23.24 -18.69
N GLY A 2 12.25 23.08 -17.76
CA GLY A 2 12.05 22.31 -16.53
C GLY A 2 11.25 23.10 -15.50
N ALA A 3 10.24 22.47 -14.90
CA ALA A 3 9.50 23.06 -13.80
C ALA A 3 10.33 22.98 -12.52
N MET A 4 10.60 24.15 -11.96
CA MET A 4 11.27 24.37 -10.69
C MET A 4 10.24 24.26 -9.57
N PHE A 5 10.30 23.22 -8.74
CA PHE A 5 9.38 23.06 -7.62
C PHE A 5 9.80 23.94 -6.44
N ARG A 6 8.85 24.73 -5.91
CA ARG A 6 9.02 25.55 -4.70
C ARG A 6 8.46 24.78 -3.50
N ALA A 7 9.18 24.80 -2.38
CA ALA A 7 8.74 24.17 -1.14
C ALA A 7 7.51 24.91 -0.57
N GLY A 8 6.40 24.20 -0.34
CA GLY A 8 5.24 24.71 0.39
C GLY A 8 3.85 24.53 -0.23
N GLU A 9 3.71 23.88 -1.38
CA GLU A 9 2.39 23.61 -1.98
C GLU A 9 1.85 22.21 -1.60
N PRO A 10 0.52 22.07 -1.35
CA PRO A 10 -0.09 20.79 -1.05
C PRO A 10 -0.07 19.91 -2.30
N VAL A 11 0.63 18.78 -2.23
CA VAL A 11 0.67 17.76 -3.30
C VAL A 11 -0.62 16.93 -3.22
N ILE A 12 -1.74 17.51 -3.66
CA ILE A 12 -3.03 16.81 -3.83
C ILE A 12 -3.19 16.25 -5.25
N HIS A 13 -2.24 16.51 -6.15
CA HIS A 13 -2.32 16.03 -7.52
C HIS A 13 -1.09 15.23 -7.89
N ASP A 14 -1.21 13.90 -7.83
CA ASP A 14 -0.56 13.05 -8.84
C ASP A 14 -1.21 11.68 -9.01
N TRP A 15 -1.86 11.11 -7.98
CA TRP A 15 -2.44 9.77 -8.11
C TRP A 15 -3.75 9.69 -8.91
N VAL A 16 -4.59 10.71 -8.81
CA VAL A 16 -5.84 10.78 -9.63
C VAL A 16 -5.50 11.07 -11.09
N GLU A 17 -4.48 11.89 -11.35
CA GLU A 17 -3.99 12.16 -12.70
C GLU A 17 -3.23 10.95 -13.27
N TYR A 18 -2.47 10.23 -12.45
CA TYR A 18 -1.87 8.94 -12.81
C TYR A 18 -2.93 7.94 -13.26
N LEU A 19 -4.00 7.74 -12.47
CA LEU A 19 -5.10 6.85 -12.82
C LEU A 19 -5.87 7.29 -14.07
N ARG A 20 -5.97 8.60 -14.33
CA ARG A 20 -6.58 9.16 -15.56
C ARG A 20 -5.65 9.13 -16.77
N SER A 21 -4.34 9.03 -16.56
CA SER A 21 -3.31 8.92 -17.59
C SER A 21 -3.14 7.49 -18.12
N LEU A 22 -3.72 6.50 -17.43
CA LEU A 22 -3.75 5.13 -17.92
C LEU A 22 -4.58 5.07 -19.21
N PRO A 23 -4.04 4.50 -20.31
CA PRO A 23 -4.78 4.36 -21.56
C PRO A 23 -6.10 3.60 -21.35
N SER A 24 -7.20 4.08 -21.93
CA SER A 24 -8.53 3.44 -21.85
C SER A 24 -8.55 2.03 -22.44
N ASP A 25 -7.57 1.71 -23.29
CA ASP A 25 -7.50 0.45 -24.04
C ASP A 25 -6.81 -0.67 -23.24
N TYR A 26 -6.42 -0.40 -21.99
CA TYR A 26 -5.93 -1.42 -21.06
C TYR A 26 -7.00 -2.49 -20.76
N ILE A 27 -8.27 -2.21 -21.06
CA ILE A 27 -9.40 -3.12 -20.84
C ILE A 27 -9.62 -4.10 -22.01
N GLU A 28 -8.97 -3.94 -23.18
CA GLU A 28 -9.38 -4.68 -24.40
C GLU A 28 -8.33 -5.62 -25.05
N GLN A 29 -7.14 -5.84 -24.48
CA GLN A 29 -6.05 -6.56 -25.19
C GLN A 29 -5.77 -8.04 -24.83
N GLU A 30 -6.68 -8.77 -24.19
CA GLU A 30 -6.48 -10.20 -23.85
C GLU A 30 -7.41 -11.14 -24.66
N GLN A 31 -7.39 -11.05 -25.99
CA GLN A 31 -7.96 -12.12 -26.84
C GLN A 31 -7.01 -12.52 -27.97
N GLY A 32 -6.13 -13.47 -27.64
CA GLY A 32 -5.62 -14.49 -28.55
C GLY A 32 -4.20 -14.32 -29.05
N VAL A 33 -3.29 -15.22 -28.62
CA VAL A 33 -2.29 -15.94 -29.47
C VAL A 33 -1.69 -17.15 -28.69
N ILE A 34 -2.05 -18.34 -29.16
CA ILE A 34 -1.30 -19.61 -29.36
C ILE A 34 -0.57 -20.33 -28.20
N ALA A 35 -0.86 -21.65 -28.17
CA ALA A 35 -0.33 -22.74 -27.37
C ALA A 35 1.22 -22.88 -27.26
N THR A 36 1.58 -23.64 -26.22
CA THR A 36 2.83 -24.36 -25.89
C THR A 36 3.83 -23.67 -24.94
N ALA A 37 3.93 -24.27 -23.74
CA ALA A 37 5.05 -24.27 -22.78
C ALA A 37 5.34 -22.99 -21.96
N ASN A 38 4.58 -22.78 -20.88
CA ASN A 38 5.07 -22.74 -19.49
C ASN A 38 3.89 -22.51 -18.53
N THR A 39 3.98 -23.07 -17.32
CA THR A 39 2.96 -23.01 -16.26
C THR A 39 2.35 -21.62 -16.12
N LEU A 40 1.09 -21.50 -16.54
CA LEU A 40 0.30 -20.27 -16.51
C LEU A 40 -0.11 -20.01 -15.06
N VAL A 41 0.51 -19.03 -14.41
CA VAL A 41 -0.13 -18.29 -13.33
C VAL A 41 -1.31 -17.56 -13.96
N SER A 42 -2.51 -18.06 -13.76
CA SER A 42 -3.73 -17.38 -14.19
C SER A 42 -3.92 -16.16 -13.29
N ASP A 43 -3.46 -15.00 -13.74
CA ASP A 43 -3.87 -13.72 -13.19
C ASP A 43 -5.31 -13.45 -13.65
N ASP A 44 -6.28 -13.96 -12.90
CA ASP A 44 -7.71 -13.85 -13.16
C ASP A 44 -8.28 -12.44 -12.87
N GLY A 45 -7.41 -11.46 -12.64
CA GLY A 45 -7.82 -10.11 -12.26
C GLY A 45 -8.22 -9.99 -10.78
N ALA A 46 -8.12 -11.06 -9.98
CA ALA A 46 -8.56 -11.02 -8.58
C ALA A 46 -7.72 -10.03 -7.75
N VAL A 47 -8.41 -9.39 -6.80
CA VAL A 47 -7.74 -8.58 -5.78
C VAL A 47 -7.18 -9.52 -4.72
N PRO A 48 -5.88 -9.41 -4.36
CA PRO A 48 -5.32 -10.19 -3.26
C PRO A 48 -6.11 -10.01 -1.96
N GLU A 49 -6.14 -11.05 -1.13
CA GLU A 49 -6.77 -10.97 0.19
C GLU A 49 -6.09 -9.88 1.04
N ILE A 50 -6.91 -8.99 1.60
CA ILE A 50 -6.46 -7.90 2.47
C ILE A 50 -6.82 -8.25 3.91
N HIS A 51 -5.81 -8.37 4.75
CA HIS A 51 -6.01 -8.51 6.19
C HIS A 51 -6.01 -7.14 6.85
N HIS A 52 -6.97 -6.93 7.76
CA HIS A 52 -7.13 -5.68 8.49
C HIS A 52 -6.78 -5.88 9.96
N GLY A 53 -6.05 -4.92 10.53
CA GLY A 53 -5.66 -4.92 11.93
C GLY A 53 -6.73 -4.33 12.84
N ALA A 54 -6.54 -4.51 14.15
CA ALA A 54 -7.37 -3.84 15.15
C ALA A 54 -7.20 -2.32 15.05
N THR A 55 -8.27 -1.58 15.32
CA THR A 55 -8.20 -0.11 15.41
C THR A 55 -7.47 0.30 16.69
N VAL A 56 -6.40 1.07 16.55
CA VAL A 56 -5.72 1.72 17.67
C VAL A 56 -6.11 3.19 17.73
N VAL A 57 -6.44 3.67 18.93
CA VAL A 57 -6.82 5.07 19.17
C VAL A 57 -5.81 5.71 20.11
N GLU A 58 -5.18 6.80 19.67
CA GLU A 58 -4.28 7.62 20.49
C GLU A 58 -4.67 9.09 20.34
N ARG A 59 -5.00 9.75 21.46
CA ARG A 59 -5.46 11.16 21.53
C ARG A 59 -6.45 11.49 20.41
N LYS A 60 -7.49 10.66 20.30
CA LYS A 60 -8.58 10.71 19.29
C LYS A 60 -8.16 10.44 17.85
N SER A 61 -6.86 10.36 17.53
CA SER A 61 -6.42 9.86 16.23
C SER A 61 -6.64 8.36 16.17
N ARG A 62 -7.11 7.86 15.03
CA ARG A 62 -7.36 6.42 14.81
C ARG A 62 -6.40 5.89 13.77
N PHE A 63 -5.93 4.67 13.98
CA PHE A 63 -4.99 3.98 13.10
C PHE A 63 -5.50 2.57 12.83
N VAL A 64 -5.46 2.16 11.57
CA VAL A 64 -5.76 0.79 11.14
C VAL A 64 -4.69 0.38 10.14
N ALA A 65 -4.08 -0.78 10.34
CA ALA A 65 -3.16 -1.37 9.39
C ALA A 65 -3.89 -2.33 8.45
N HIS A 66 -3.39 -2.42 7.23
CA HIS A 66 -3.85 -3.30 6.17
C HIS A 66 -2.62 -3.97 5.55
N VAL A 67 -2.67 -5.28 5.36
CA VAL A 67 -1.59 -6.02 4.69
C VAL A 67 -2.15 -6.99 3.68
N ALA A 68 -1.46 -7.15 2.56
CA ALA A 68 -1.82 -8.11 1.52
C ALA A 68 -0.57 -8.73 0.90
N ARG A 69 -0.69 -10.01 0.49
CA ARG A 69 0.32 -10.65 -0.36
C ARG A 69 0.22 -10.09 -1.77
N VAL A 70 1.36 -9.80 -2.37
CA VAL A 70 1.44 -9.30 -3.75
C VAL A 70 2.60 -9.96 -4.48
N ALA A 71 2.36 -10.41 -5.70
CA ALA A 71 3.34 -11.05 -6.57
C ALA A 71 4.03 -10.05 -7.51
N ASN A 72 3.34 -8.97 -7.86
CA ASN A 72 3.78 -7.95 -8.83
C ASN A 72 3.23 -6.56 -8.44
N LEU A 73 3.64 -5.54 -9.18
CA LEU A 73 3.20 -4.15 -8.95
C LEU A 73 1.71 -3.95 -9.24
N GLU A 74 1.15 -4.65 -10.22
CA GLU A 74 -0.27 -4.51 -10.55
C GLU A 74 -1.18 -4.95 -9.39
N GLN A 75 -0.80 -6.01 -8.68
CA GLN A 75 -1.51 -6.45 -7.47
C GLN A 75 -1.43 -5.42 -6.34
N VAL A 76 -0.32 -4.67 -6.22
CA VAL A 76 -0.24 -3.53 -5.29
C VAL A 76 -1.31 -2.50 -5.65
N ASP A 77 -1.42 -2.12 -6.93
CA ASP A 77 -2.40 -1.14 -7.38
C ASP A 77 -3.84 -1.63 -7.19
N ARG A 78 -4.11 -2.92 -7.40
CA ARG A 78 -5.41 -3.55 -7.12
C ARG A 78 -5.76 -3.46 -5.63
N VAL A 79 -4.83 -3.77 -4.73
CA VAL A 79 -5.02 -3.65 -3.28
C VAL A 79 -5.33 -2.21 -2.88
N LEU A 80 -4.57 -1.24 -3.40
CA LEU A 80 -4.79 0.18 -3.11
C LEU A 80 -6.17 0.66 -3.61
N ARG A 81 -6.58 0.25 -4.83
CA ARG A 81 -7.91 0.54 -5.37
C ARG A 81 -9.01 -0.09 -4.52
N GLN A 82 -8.85 -1.34 -4.11
CA GLN A 82 -9.83 -2.03 -3.26
C GLN A 82 -9.96 -1.35 -1.90
N LEU A 83 -8.86 -0.99 -1.24
CA LEU A 83 -8.88 -0.24 0.02
C LEU A 83 -9.60 1.11 -0.14
N LYS A 84 -9.30 1.85 -1.21
CA LYS A 84 -9.94 3.15 -1.49
C LYS A 84 -11.39 3.04 -1.98
N SER A 85 -11.89 1.84 -2.27
CA SER A 85 -13.33 1.63 -2.54
C SER A 85 -14.19 1.69 -1.27
N ASP A 86 -13.59 1.43 -0.09
CA ASP A 86 -14.25 1.67 1.19
C ASP A 86 -14.23 3.18 1.48
N ALA A 87 -15.42 3.78 1.55
CA ALA A 87 -15.59 5.21 1.79
C ALA A 87 -14.91 5.71 3.08
N LYS A 88 -14.80 4.88 4.13
CA LYS A 88 -14.14 5.27 5.38
C LYS A 88 -12.63 5.38 5.19
N ILE A 89 -12.03 4.44 4.46
CA ILE A 89 -10.60 4.40 4.16
C ILE A 89 -10.24 5.50 3.16
N ALA A 90 -11.05 5.70 2.13
CA ALA A 90 -10.91 6.80 1.17
C ALA A 90 -10.92 8.19 1.86
N GLN A 91 -11.68 8.33 2.96
CA GLN A 91 -11.75 9.55 3.77
C GLN A 91 -10.74 9.59 4.92
N ALA A 92 -9.80 8.65 5.00
CA ALA A 92 -8.70 8.74 5.96
C ALA A 92 -7.88 10.01 5.69
N THR A 93 -7.36 10.61 6.76
CA THR A 93 -6.49 11.79 6.63
C THR A 93 -5.21 11.43 5.88
N HIS A 94 -4.69 10.22 6.12
CA HIS A 94 -3.53 9.66 5.43
C HIS A 94 -3.72 8.15 5.24
N ASN A 95 -3.39 7.63 4.06
CA ASN A 95 -3.29 6.22 3.69
C ASN A 95 -1.83 5.93 3.34
N ILE A 96 -1.00 5.88 4.38
CA ILE A 96 0.45 5.70 4.27
C ILE A 96 0.73 4.30 3.76
N MET A 97 1.61 4.13 2.78
CA MET A 97 1.92 2.81 2.23
C MET A 97 3.41 2.53 2.09
N ALA A 98 3.76 1.25 2.14
CA ALA A 98 5.04 0.72 1.71
C ALA A 98 4.85 -0.68 1.15
N TYR A 99 5.66 -1.05 0.16
CA TYR A 99 5.68 -2.42 -0.35
C TYR A 99 7.09 -2.88 -0.69
N ARG A 100 7.25 -4.20 -0.73
CA ARG A 100 8.43 -4.89 -1.25
C ARG A 100 7.94 -6.05 -2.10
N VAL A 101 8.19 -6.05 -3.41
CA VAL A 101 7.66 -7.06 -4.34
C VAL A 101 8.62 -7.29 -5.50
N GLY A 102 8.97 -8.54 -5.79
CA GLY A 102 9.84 -8.86 -6.93
C GLY A 102 11.21 -8.17 -6.94
N GLY A 103 11.74 -7.81 -5.77
CA GLY A 103 13.00 -7.04 -5.64
C GLY A 103 12.83 -5.52 -5.76
N HIS A 104 11.62 -5.03 -6.02
CA HIS A 104 11.27 -3.61 -6.02
C HIS A 104 10.72 -3.18 -4.67
N GLU A 105 11.12 -2.00 -4.21
CA GLU A 105 10.66 -1.42 -2.94
C GLU A 105 10.21 0.02 -3.19
N ASN A 106 9.06 0.41 -2.65
CA ASN A 106 8.57 1.78 -2.73
C ASN A 106 7.68 2.11 -1.53
N ARG A 107 7.39 3.40 -1.34
CA ARG A 107 6.66 3.97 -0.21
C ARG A 107 5.98 5.28 -0.57
N ASP A 108 4.87 5.58 0.10
CA ASP A 108 4.17 6.86 0.02
C ASP A 108 3.74 7.28 1.44
N ASP A 109 4.07 8.52 1.79
CA ASP A 109 3.71 9.13 3.07
C ASP A 109 2.23 9.58 3.10
N ASP A 110 1.60 9.79 1.94
CA ASP A 110 0.28 10.40 1.78
C ASP A 110 0.12 11.69 2.60
N GLY A 111 1.16 12.53 2.65
CA GLY A 111 1.20 13.77 3.42
C GLY A 111 1.57 13.62 4.91
N GLU A 112 1.66 12.40 5.44
CA GLU A 112 2.19 12.13 6.78
C GLU A 112 3.72 11.97 6.72
N GLY A 113 4.44 13.07 6.49
CA GLY A 113 5.87 13.03 6.16
C GLY A 113 6.72 12.10 7.05
N ALA A 114 7.55 11.26 6.43
CA ALA A 114 8.40 10.19 6.98
C ALA A 114 7.68 8.91 7.47
N ALA A 115 6.38 8.77 7.27
CA ALA A 115 5.64 7.59 7.71
C ALA A 115 5.79 6.38 6.76
N GLY A 116 5.86 6.59 5.45
CA GLY A 116 6.16 5.57 4.45
C GLY A 116 7.56 5.01 4.65
N ASP A 117 8.54 5.85 4.98
CA ASP A 117 9.89 5.43 5.37
C ASP A 117 9.86 4.48 6.57
N THR A 118 9.04 4.82 7.55
CA THR A 118 8.86 4.03 8.77
C THR A 118 8.30 2.63 8.45
N LEU A 119 7.30 2.55 7.55
CA LEU A 119 6.72 1.27 7.13
C LEU A 119 7.70 0.44 6.28
N LEU A 120 8.41 1.07 5.34
CA LEU A 120 9.38 0.35 4.52
C LEU A 120 10.53 -0.19 5.39
N TYR A 121 11.05 0.62 6.31
CA TYR A 121 12.08 0.19 7.24
C TYR A 121 11.61 -0.98 8.11
N LEU A 122 10.36 -0.97 8.57
CA LEU A 122 9.77 -2.10 9.31
C LEU A 122 9.81 -3.39 8.47
N LEU A 123 9.33 -3.35 7.22
CA LEU A 123 9.35 -4.52 6.33
C LEU A 123 10.76 -5.04 6.07
N GLN A 124 11.73 -4.14 5.84
CA GLN A 124 13.14 -4.50 5.66
C GLN A 124 13.71 -5.16 6.91
N ARG A 125 13.45 -4.60 8.10
CA ARG A 125 13.92 -5.14 9.39
C ARG A 125 13.34 -6.49 9.72
N MET A 126 12.09 -6.74 9.32
CA MET A 126 11.43 -8.05 9.46
C MET A 126 11.81 -9.03 8.33
N GLY A 127 12.54 -8.59 7.32
CA GLY A 127 12.89 -9.42 6.17
C GLY A 127 11.69 -9.82 5.30
N ILE A 128 10.57 -9.09 5.37
CA ILE A 128 9.31 -9.41 4.71
C ILE A 128 9.30 -8.87 3.26
N THR A 129 9.06 -9.74 2.29
CA THR A 129 8.89 -9.41 0.86
C THR A 129 7.54 -9.91 0.32
N ASN A 130 7.25 -9.60 -0.95
CA ASN A 130 6.00 -9.92 -1.65
C ASN A 130 4.76 -9.47 -0.84
N THR A 131 4.85 -8.26 -0.30
CA THR A 131 3.88 -7.71 0.64
C THR A 131 3.73 -6.20 0.42
N VAL A 132 2.48 -5.75 0.47
CA VAL A 132 2.12 -4.33 0.64
C VAL A 132 1.54 -4.14 2.03
N VAL A 133 1.91 -3.03 2.67
CA VAL A 133 1.34 -2.56 3.93
C VAL A 133 0.78 -1.16 3.71
N VAL A 134 -0.44 -0.93 4.17
CA VAL A 134 -1.07 0.39 4.23
C VAL A 134 -1.51 0.67 5.66
N VAL A 135 -1.24 1.86 6.18
CA VAL A 135 -1.78 2.32 7.45
C VAL A 135 -2.66 3.53 7.21
N SER A 136 -3.96 3.34 7.43
CA SER A 136 -4.94 4.42 7.38
C SER A 136 -4.99 5.13 8.72
N ARG A 137 -4.79 6.45 8.69
CA ARG A 137 -4.84 7.35 9.84
C ARG A 137 -5.97 8.35 9.67
N TRP A 138 -6.82 8.48 10.70
CA TRP A 138 -7.80 9.56 10.81
C TRP A 138 -7.35 10.51 11.93
N PHE A 139 -7.11 11.78 11.60
CA PHE A 139 -6.66 12.79 12.55
C PHE A 139 -7.75 13.15 13.57
N GLY A 140 -7.39 13.09 14.86
CA GLY A 140 -8.32 13.34 15.97
C GLY A 140 -8.40 14.77 16.48
N GLY A 141 -7.78 15.74 15.80
CA GLY A 141 -7.71 17.14 16.26
C GLY A 141 -6.53 17.46 17.18
N VAL A 142 -5.75 16.48 17.61
CA VAL A 142 -4.57 16.66 18.47
C VAL A 142 -3.30 16.20 17.77
N LYS A 143 -2.32 17.10 17.61
CA LYS A 143 -1.02 16.77 17.01
C LYS A 143 -0.27 15.80 17.93
N LEU A 144 0.09 14.63 17.39
CA LEU A 144 0.85 13.61 18.10
C LEU A 144 2.37 13.84 18.06
N GLY A 145 2.84 14.73 17.19
CA GLY A 145 4.28 14.91 16.97
C GLY A 145 4.93 13.61 16.49
N PRO A 146 6.18 13.31 16.91
CA PRO A 146 6.89 12.09 16.51
C PRO A 146 6.22 10.79 16.95
N ASP A 147 5.36 10.81 17.98
CA ASP A 147 4.75 9.59 18.54
C ASP A 147 3.87 8.84 17.53
N ARG A 148 3.31 9.55 16.54
CA ARG A 148 2.54 8.92 15.46
C ARG A 148 3.32 7.87 14.69
N PHE A 149 4.62 8.07 14.47
CA PHE A 149 5.46 7.12 13.72
C PHE A 149 5.64 5.81 14.49
N ARG A 150 5.82 5.90 15.82
CA ARG A 150 5.85 4.73 16.69
C ARG A 150 4.55 3.93 16.59
N ILE A 151 3.41 4.62 16.54
CA ILE A 151 2.09 3.97 16.44
C ILE A 151 1.90 3.35 15.06
N ILE A 152 2.24 4.06 13.98
CA ILE A 152 2.18 3.56 12.59
C ILE A 152 3.00 2.28 12.44
N ALA A 153 4.26 2.29 12.90
CA ALA A 153 5.09 1.09 12.92
C ALA A 153 4.48 -0.03 13.78
N LYS A 154 3.96 0.32 14.97
CA LYS A 154 3.39 -0.66 15.90
C LYS A 154 2.17 -1.35 15.30
N VAL A 155 1.19 -0.62 14.76
CA VAL A 155 -0.04 -1.24 14.24
C VAL A 155 0.23 -2.16 13.04
N ALA A 156 1.18 -1.77 12.18
CA ALA A 156 1.62 -2.62 11.07
C ALA A 156 2.31 -3.88 11.60
N LYS A 157 3.24 -3.73 12.55
CA LYS A 157 3.96 -4.87 13.15
C LYS A 157 3.01 -5.82 13.88
N ASP A 158 2.11 -5.29 14.70
CA ASP A 158 1.15 -6.09 15.47
C ASP A 158 0.30 -6.97 14.53
N LEU A 159 -0.15 -6.43 13.39
CA LEU A 159 -0.91 -7.19 12.39
C LEU A 159 -0.05 -8.26 11.72
N LEU A 160 1.16 -7.92 11.29
CA LEU A 160 2.10 -8.89 10.71
C LEU A 160 2.41 -10.02 11.70
N ASP A 161 2.65 -9.71 12.96
CA ASP A 161 2.90 -10.70 14.01
C ASP A 161 1.67 -11.58 14.27
N ALA A 162 0.47 -10.98 14.35
CA ALA A 162 -0.78 -11.71 14.59
C ALA A 162 -1.11 -12.72 13.48
N LEU A 163 -0.70 -12.43 12.25
CA LEU A 163 -0.85 -13.32 11.10
C LEU A 163 0.31 -14.31 10.95
N ASN A 164 1.32 -14.27 11.85
CA ASN A 164 2.59 -14.97 11.69
C ASN A 164 3.19 -14.74 10.29
N TRP A 165 3.18 -13.49 9.82
CA TRP A 165 3.50 -13.13 8.45
C TRP A 165 4.97 -13.34 8.12
N GLN A 166 5.25 -14.25 7.20
CA GLN A 166 6.62 -14.56 6.75
C GLN A 166 6.88 -14.01 5.35
N SER A 167 8.08 -14.13 4.82
CA SER A 167 8.27 -13.96 3.37
C SER A 167 7.82 -15.23 2.65
N SER A 168 7.06 -15.09 1.57
CA SER A 168 6.80 -16.26 0.72
C SER A 168 8.08 -16.59 -0.05
N SER A 169 8.74 -17.68 0.31
CA SER A 169 9.80 -18.29 -0.50
C SER A 169 9.22 -19.15 -1.64
N ALA A 170 7.94 -19.49 -1.55
CA ALA A 170 7.23 -20.20 -2.59
C ALA A 170 6.72 -19.20 -3.63
N PRO A 171 6.86 -19.49 -4.94
CA PRO A 171 6.01 -18.84 -5.93
C PRO A 171 4.56 -19.07 -5.49
N LEU A 172 3.79 -17.99 -5.37
CA LEU A 172 2.37 -18.05 -5.01
C LEU A 172 1.69 -18.97 -6.05
N THR A 173 1.07 -20.04 -5.56
CA THR A 173 0.53 -21.16 -6.35
C THR A 173 -0.81 -20.81 -6.96
#